data_AF-A0A401IN07-F1
#
_entry.id   AF-A0A401IN07-F1
#
_cell.length_a   1.000
_cell.length_b   1.000
_cell.length_c   1.000
_cell.angle_alpha   90.00
_cell.angle_beta   90.00
_cell.angle_gamma   90.00
#
_symmetry.space_group_name_H-M   'P 1'
#
loop_
_entity.id
_entity.type
_entity.pdbx_description
1 polymer ?
#
loop_
_entity_poly.entity_id
_entity_poly.type
_entity_poly.pdbx_seq_one_letter_code
_entity_poly.pdbx_strand_id
1 'polypeptide(L)' 'MSPKKLGPDSLELLLSFVLPAGCRSSLVSGSTYRIQCPNYDIAHRVWENRVGCVYPLLGEGEVLEVVASDYYARSYPKH' A
#
# COMPACT_ATOMS: atom_id res chain seq x y z
N MET A 1 4.45 -5.60 24.62
CA MET A 1 4.13 -6.60 23.59
C MET A 1 4.56 -6.01 22.26
N SER A 2 5.56 -6.57 21.59
CA SER A 2 5.94 -6.09 20.26
C SER A 2 4.80 -6.42 19.28
N PRO A 3 4.33 -5.45 18.48
CA PRO A 3 3.31 -5.75 17.47
C PRO A 3 3.85 -6.83 16.55
N LYS A 4 3.09 -7.94 16.41
CA LYS A 4 3.42 -9.00 15.45
C LYS A 4 3.29 -8.38 14.07
N LYS A 5 4.42 -8.11 13.40
CA LYS A 5 4.43 -7.71 11.99
C LYS A 5 3.77 -8.83 11.19
N LEU A 6 2.81 -8.46 10.35
CA LEU A 6 2.29 -9.37 9.35
C LEU A 6 3.44 -9.75 8.43
N GLY A 7 3.54 -11.04 8.10
CA GLY A 7 4.47 -11.49 7.06
C GLY A 7 4.07 -10.86 5.72
N PRO A 8 5.02 -10.71 4.78
CA PRO A 8 4.76 -10.08 3.48
C PRO A 8 3.58 -10.72 2.73
N ASP A 9 3.47 -12.05 2.75
CA ASP A 9 2.38 -12.78 2.09
C ASP A 9 1.00 -12.48 2.71
N SER A 10 0.94 -12.35 4.04
CA SER A 10 -0.31 -12.02 4.74
C SER A 10 -0.73 -10.58 4.49
N LEU A 11 0.24 -9.67 4.40
CA LEU A 11 -0.02 -8.26 4.11
C LEU A 11 -0.46 -8.06 2.66
N GLU A 12 0.18 -8.72 1.71
CA GLU A 12 -0.23 -8.70 0.30
C GLU A 12 -1.66 -9.24 0.14
N LEU A 13 -1.99 -10.34 0.83
CA LEU A 13 -3.35 -10.88 0.86
C LEU A 13 -4.35 -9.88 1.45
N LEU A 14 -4.05 -9.25 2.59
CA LEU A 14 -4.95 -8.27 3.21
C LEU A 14 -5.14 -7.02 2.33
N LEU A 15 -4.07 -6.54 1.70
CA LEU A 15 -4.14 -5.44 0.74
C LEU A 15 -5.04 -5.81 -0.44
N SER A 16 -4.99 -7.05 -0.93
CA SER A 16 -5.85 -7.49 -2.03
C SER A 16 -7.36 -7.36 -1.75
N PHE A 17 -7.77 -7.40 -0.47
CA PHE A 17 -9.19 -7.22 -0.08
C PHE A 17 -9.63 -5.76 0.02
N VAL A 18 -8.71 -4.85 0.33
CA VAL A 18 -9.03 -3.42 0.51
C VAL A 18 -8.78 -2.59 -0.74
N LEU A 19 -8.00 -3.12 -1.69
CA LEU A 19 -7.66 -2.40 -2.90
C LEU A 19 -8.79 -2.45 -3.94
N PRO A 20 -9.03 -1.36 -4.69
CA PRO A 20 -9.96 -1.37 -5.80
C PRO A 20 -9.57 -2.38 -6.88
N ALA A 21 -10.57 -2.83 -7.64
CA ALA A 21 -10.37 -3.76 -8.74
C ALA A 21 -9.30 -3.25 -9.72
N GLY A 22 -8.40 -4.14 -10.13
CA GLY A 22 -7.32 -3.85 -11.05
C GLY A 22 -6.05 -3.32 -10.40
N CYS A 23 -6.06 -2.92 -9.12
CA CYS A 23 -4.83 -2.62 -8.41
C CYS A 23 -4.15 -3.91 -7.93
N ARG A 24 -2.81 -3.92 -7.93
CA ARG A 24 -1.98 -5.03 -7.43
C ARG A 24 -0.95 -4.48 -6.45
N SER A 25 -0.80 -5.12 -5.30
CA SER A 25 0.27 -4.83 -4.35
C SER A 25 1.49 -5.73 -4.61
N SER A 26 2.68 -5.22 -4.35
CA SER A 26 3.93 -6.00 -4.36
C SER A 26 4.95 -5.39 -3.40
N LEU A 27 5.83 -6.22 -2.83
CA LEU A 27 6.98 -5.76 -2.06
C LEU A 27 8.17 -5.57 -2.99
N VAL A 28 8.65 -4.33 -3.15
CA VAL A 28 9.67 -4.00 -4.17
C VAL A 28 11.08 -3.89 -3.58
N SER A 29 11.19 -3.52 -2.30
CA SER A 29 12.47 -3.44 -1.59
C SER A 29 12.21 -3.47 -0.10
N GLY A 30 12.57 -4.56 0.58
CA GLY A 30 12.62 -4.75 2.04
C GLY A 30 11.40 -4.31 2.87
N SER A 31 11.11 -3.01 2.88
CA SER A 31 10.03 -2.33 3.58
C SER A 31 9.14 -1.45 2.68
N THR A 32 9.30 -1.49 1.35
CA THR A 32 8.54 -0.69 0.39
C THR A 32 7.46 -1.52 -0.31
N TYR A 33 6.21 -1.22 0.02
CA TYR A 33 5.02 -1.78 -0.59
C TYR A 33 4.54 -0.87 -1.71
N ARG A 34 4.46 -1.41 -2.91
CA ARG A 34 3.99 -0.70 -4.09
C ARG A 34 2.63 -1.23 -4.51
N ILE A 35 1.68 -0.31 -4.64
CA ILE A 35 0.38 -0.54 -5.24
C ILE A 35 0.43 -0.01 -6.67
N GLN A 36 0.33 -0.91 -7.64
CA GLN A 36 0.20 -0.55 -9.04
C GLN A 36 -1.27 -0.58 -9.44
N CYS A 37 -1.79 0.54 -9.92
CA CYS A 37 -3.18 0.70 -10.34
C CYS A 37 -3.25 0.96 -11.85
N PRO A 38 -4.41 0.69 -12.48
CA PRO A 38 -4.52 0.72 -13.94
C PRO A 38 -4.61 2.13 -14.53
N ASN A 39 -4.99 3.14 -13.74
CA ASN A 39 -5.11 4.53 -14.17
C ASN A 39 -4.95 5.51 -13.00
N TYR A 40 -4.82 6.80 -13.34
CA TYR A 40 -4.74 7.92 -12.39
C TYR A 40 -5.89 7.94 -11.39
N ASP A 41 -7.14 7.83 -11.83
CA ASP A 41 -8.30 8.01 -10.95
C ASP A 41 -8.34 6.99 -9.81
N ILE A 42 -8.06 5.72 -10.12
CA ILE A 42 -8.01 4.66 -9.12
C ILE A 42 -6.79 4.84 -8.21
N ALA A 43 -5.62 5.16 -8.78
CA ALA A 43 -4.40 5.40 -8.00
C ALA A 43 -4.57 6.57 -7.01
N HIS A 44 -5.16 7.67 -7.48
CA HIS A 44 -5.46 8.84 -6.67
C HIS A 44 -6.46 8.49 -5.55
N ARG A 45 -7.50 7.70 -5.85
CA ARG A 45 -8.45 7.23 -4.83
C ARG A 45 -7.78 6.36 -3.76
N VAL A 46 -6.91 5.43 -4.16
CA VAL A 46 -6.12 4.62 -3.22
C VAL A 46 -5.27 5.52 -2.34
N TRP A 47 -4.62 6.52 -2.95
CA TRP A 47 -3.80 7.48 -2.25
C TRP A 47 -4.59 8.26 -1.21
N GLU A 48 -5.73 8.84 -1.56
CA GLU A 48 -6.56 9.61 -0.62
C GLU A 48 -7.05 8.76 0.56
N ASN A 49 -7.37 7.47 0.33
CA ASN A 49 -7.86 6.57 1.38
C ASN A 49 -6.75 5.83 2.16
N ARG A 50 -5.47 6.06 1.83
CA ARG A 50 -4.34 5.28 2.38
C ARG A 50 -4.28 5.31 3.91
N VAL A 51 -4.64 6.42 4.54
CA VAL A 51 -4.57 6.58 6.00
C VAL A 51 -5.57 5.65 6.71
N GLY A 52 -6.76 5.44 6.13
CA GLY A 52 -7.80 4.61 6.72
C GLY A 52 -7.71 3.13 6.33
N CYS A 53 -7.20 2.82 5.14
CA CYS A 53 -7.25 1.46 4.59
C CYS A 53 -5.88 0.76 4.52
N VAL A 54 -4.80 1.51 4.30
CA VAL A 54 -3.48 0.93 4.00
C VAL A 54 -2.53 1.09 5.18
N TYR A 55 -2.43 2.29 5.77
CA TYR A 55 -1.53 2.56 6.90
C TYR A 55 -1.75 1.66 8.12
N PRO A 56 -2.98 1.27 8.49
CA PRO A 56 -3.18 0.35 9.62
C PRO A 56 -2.55 -1.04 9.41
N LEU A 57 -2.30 -1.41 8.15
CA LEU A 57 -1.67 -2.67 7.79
C LEU A 57 -0.14 -2.55 7.71
N LEU A 58 0.40 -1.34 7.67
CA LEU A 58 1.82 -1.06 7.56
C LEU A 58 2.45 -0.75 8.92
N GLY A 59 3.63 -1.31 9.15
CA GLY A 59 4.46 -1.05 10.31
C GLY A 59 5.25 0.25 10.23
N GLU A 60 5.79 0.66 11.37
CA GLU A 60 6.73 1.79 11.45
C GLU A 60 7.98 1.53 10.59
N GLY A 61 8.39 2.54 9.83
CA GLY A 61 9.52 2.48 8.88
C GLY A 61 9.21 1.82 7.54
N GLU A 62 7.99 1.32 7.34
CA GLU A 62 7.54 0.86 6.02
C GLU A 62 7.19 2.04 5.11
N VAL A 63 7.21 1.79 3.81
CA VAL A 63 7.02 2.79 2.77
C VAL A 63 5.88 2.34 1.88
N LEU A 64 4.95 3.25 1.61
CA LEU A 64 3.90 3.05 0.63
C LEU A 64 4.21 3.81 -0.65
N GLU A 65 4.20 3.12 -1.77
CA GLU A 65 4.18 3.70 -3.12
C GLU A 65 2.86 3.38 -3.82
N VAL A 66 2.28 4.35 -4.50
CA VAL A 66 1.11 4.16 -5.37
C VAL A 66 1.47 4.66 -6.76
N VAL A 67 1.31 3.81 -7.77
CA VAL A 67 1.80 4.03 -9.13
C VAL A 67 0.72 3.74 -10.16
N ALA A 68 0.60 4.62 -11.16
CA ALA A 68 -0.08 4.39 -12.43
C ALA A 68 0.77 4.96 -13.57
N SER A 69 0.29 4.87 -14.82
CA SER A 69 0.98 5.35 -16.03
C SER A 69 1.50 6.79 -15.92
N ASP A 70 0.75 7.66 -15.26
CA ASP A 70 0.94 9.10 -15.15
C ASP A 70 0.84 9.59 -13.69
N TYR A 71 0.88 8.66 -12.73
CA TYR A 71 0.76 8.95 -11.31
C TYR A 71 1.84 8.23 -10.52
N TYR A 72 2.51 8.96 -9.63
CA TYR A 72 3.42 8.38 -8.65
C TYR A 72 3.30 9.17 -7.35
N ALA A 73 3.03 8.44 -6.27
CA ALA A 73 3.00 9.02 -4.94
C ALA A 73 3.67 8.07 -3.94
N ARG A 74 4.41 8.65 -2.99
CA ARG A 74 5.20 7.91 -1.99
C ARG A 74 5.06 8.54 -0.61
N SER A 75 4.82 7.71 0.39
CA SER A 75 4.67 8.16 1.78
C SER A 75 5.19 7.15 2.78
N TYR A 76 5.45 7.65 3.98
CA TYR A 76 5.76 6.88 5.16
C TYR A 76 4.54 6.94 6.07
N PRO A 77 4.00 5.80 6.55
CA PRO A 77 2.98 5.80 7.58
C PRO A 77 3.49 6.60 8.78
N LYS A 78 2.76 7.65 9.13
CA LYS A 78 2.97 8.39 10.39
C LYS A 78 1.96 7.82 11.37
N HIS A 79 2.43 6.98 12.28
CA HIS A 79 1.63 6.51 13.42
C HIS A 79 1.58 7.58 14.50
#